data_AF-A0A7R7W0A4-F1
#
_entry.id   AF-A0A7R7W0A4-F1
#
_cell.length_a   1.000
_cell.length_b   1.000
_cell.length_c   1.000
_cell.angle_alpha   90.00
_cell.angle_beta   90.00
_cell.angle_gamma   90.00
#
_symmetry.space_group_name_H-M   'P 1'
#
loop_
_entity.id
_entity.type
_entity.pdbx_description
1 polymer ?
#
loop_
_entity_poly.entity_id
_entity_poly.type
_entity_poly.pdbx_seq_one_letter_code
_entity_poly.pdbx_strand_id
1 'polypeptide(L)'
;MGQDEEIVKQEECASDSVADDKLVTWDGPDDPENPKNWSTRRKWLAVISISGFVLMSPLPTTIVSPAIDTIAEELNVTVTVQKPMVMSIFLLGYAIGPMFISPLSEIWGRTRVLQSFNFVFLVFNTACGVARSIEQLLAFRFFAGLFGSCTVGVGYQLPKVFVLC
;
A
#
# COMPACT_ATOMS: atom_id res chain seq x y z
N MET A 1 16.68 -14.07 28.81
CA MET A 1 16.07 -12.73 28.84
C MET A 1 16.76 -11.90 27.75
N GLY A 2 16.36 -12.07 26.49
CA GLY A 2 17.03 -11.47 25.33
C GLY A 2 17.04 -12.32 24.05
N GLN A 3 16.03 -13.18 23.83
CA GLN A 3 15.95 -14.06 22.65
C GLN A 3 14.92 -13.60 21.61
N ASP A 4 14.41 -12.38 21.74
CA ASP A 4 13.39 -11.80 20.86
C ASP A 4 13.97 -10.81 19.83
N GLU A 5 15.29 -10.55 19.85
CA GLU A 5 16.00 -9.63 18.94
C GLU A 5 16.59 -10.29 17.67
N GLU A 6 16.61 -11.63 17.57
CA GLU A 6 17.21 -12.31 16.39
C GLU A 6 16.28 -12.46 15.18
N ILE A 7 14.97 -12.28 15.33
CA ILE A 7 14.02 -12.41 14.20
C ILE A 7 14.11 -11.21 13.24
N VAL A 8 14.71 -10.09 13.66
CA VAL A 8 14.90 -8.88 12.83
C VAL A 8 16.03 -9.03 11.79
N LYS A 9 16.84 -10.10 11.82
CA LYS A 9 18.04 -10.25 10.97
C LYS A 9 17.84 -10.88 9.58
N GLN A 10 16.62 -11.18 9.13
CA GLN A 10 16.42 -12.00 7.92
C GLN A 10 16.16 -11.27 6.58
N GLU A 11 16.24 -9.93 6.49
CA GLU A 11 16.16 -9.25 5.19
C GLU A 11 17.51 -8.80 4.60
N GLU A 12 18.64 -9.12 5.22
CA GLU A 12 19.96 -8.63 4.80
C GLU A 12 20.92 -9.78 4.41
N CYS A 13 20.74 -10.37 3.23
CA CYS A 13 21.87 -10.95 2.49
C CYS A 13 21.57 -11.21 1.00
N ALA A 14 22.54 -10.80 0.17
CA ALA A 14 22.79 -11.18 -1.23
C ALA A 14 22.17 -10.31 -2.34
N SER A 15 22.92 -9.27 -2.73
CA SER A 15 23.50 -9.22 -4.09
C SER A 15 24.42 -8.00 -4.22
N ASP A 16 25.70 -8.18 -3.92
CA ASP A 16 26.75 -7.25 -4.36
C ASP A 16 27.61 -7.93 -5.44
N SER A 17 27.95 -7.16 -6.47
CA SER A 17 28.89 -7.42 -7.60
C SER A 17 28.39 -8.11 -8.88
N VAL A 18 27.80 -7.33 -9.82
CA VAL A 18 28.10 -7.40 -11.28
C VAL A 18 27.83 -6.03 -11.94
N ALA A 19 28.86 -5.43 -12.55
CA ALA A 19 28.86 -4.38 -13.60
C ALA A 19 28.31 -2.97 -13.31
N ASP A 20 29.25 -2.06 -13.02
CA ASP A 20 29.12 -0.60 -12.99
C ASP A 20 29.15 0.01 -14.43
N ASP A 21 28.31 -0.49 -15.33
CA ASP A 21 28.21 0.01 -16.73
C ASP A 21 26.75 0.11 -17.22
N LYS A 22 25.86 0.35 -16.28
CA LYS A 22 24.46 0.73 -16.54
C LYS A 22 23.97 1.72 -15.49
N LEU A 23 24.83 2.66 -15.11
CA LEU A 23 24.38 3.84 -14.40
C LEU A 23 23.46 4.60 -15.36
N VAL A 24 22.16 4.43 -15.18
CA VAL A 24 21.15 5.31 -15.78
C VAL A 24 21.30 6.66 -15.09
N THR A 25 22.30 7.41 -15.53
CA THR A 25 22.49 8.81 -15.18
C THR A 25 21.61 9.63 -16.12
N TRP A 26 21.06 10.70 -15.58
CA TRP A 26 20.34 11.72 -16.32
C TRP A 26 21.16 12.19 -17.54
N ASP A 27 20.50 12.50 -18.66
CA ASP A 27 21.18 12.88 -19.92
C ASP A 27 21.94 14.23 -19.80
N GLY A 28 21.78 14.94 -18.67
CA GLY A 28 22.55 16.14 -18.31
C GLY A 28 22.11 16.80 -17.00
N PRO A 29 22.77 17.89 -16.57
CA PRO A 29 22.41 18.65 -15.38
C PRO A 29 21.06 19.38 -15.50
N ASP A 30 20.54 19.55 -16.73
CA ASP A 30 19.24 20.16 -17.05
C ASP A 30 18.12 19.17 -17.36
N ASP A 31 18.34 17.88 -17.09
CA ASP A 31 17.37 16.83 -17.42
C ASP A 31 16.02 17.06 -16.69
N PRO A 32 14.89 17.17 -17.41
CA PRO A 32 13.56 17.33 -16.80
C PRO A 32 13.14 16.14 -15.94
N GLU A 33 13.73 14.96 -16.12
CA GLU A 33 13.51 13.81 -15.25
C GLU A 33 14.26 13.92 -13.91
N ASN A 34 15.26 14.81 -13.79
CA ASN A 34 15.97 15.04 -12.55
C ASN A 34 15.09 15.79 -11.53
N PRO A 35 14.71 15.16 -10.40
CA PRO A 35 13.84 15.79 -9.39
C PRO A 35 14.47 17.03 -8.73
N LYS A 36 15.79 17.24 -8.86
CA LYS A 36 16.46 18.47 -8.41
C LYS A 36 16.07 19.70 -9.23
N ASN A 37 15.74 19.54 -10.52
CA ASN A 37 15.46 20.65 -11.43
C ASN A 37 14.01 21.10 -11.44
N TRP A 38 13.12 20.41 -10.72
CA TRP A 38 11.72 20.78 -10.68
C TRP A 38 11.49 22.08 -9.92
N SER A 39 10.49 22.86 -10.38
CA SER A 39 10.03 24.04 -9.68
C SER A 39 9.53 23.68 -8.28
N THR A 40 9.73 24.58 -7.30
CA THR A 40 9.36 24.35 -5.90
C THR A 40 7.89 23.93 -5.75
N ARG A 41 6.99 24.49 -6.56
CA ARG A 41 5.56 24.12 -6.58
C ARG A 41 5.32 22.68 -7.06
N ARG A 42 6.02 22.21 -8.10
CA ARG A 42 5.92 20.82 -8.59
C ARG A 42 6.45 19.83 -7.55
N LYS A 43 7.54 20.18 -6.87
CA LYS A 43 8.09 19.41 -5.74
C LYS A 43 7.08 19.26 -4.61
N TRP A 44 6.47 20.37 -4.15
CA TRP A 44 5.47 20.32 -3.08
C TRP A 44 4.20 19.55 -3.49
N LEU A 45 3.71 19.73 -4.72
CA LEU A 45 2.56 18.94 -5.22
C LEU A 45 2.86 17.44 -5.26
N ALA A 46 4.05 17.06 -5.72
CA ALA A 46 4.49 15.66 -5.71
C ALA A 46 4.56 15.12 -4.28
N VAL A 47 5.20 15.85 -3.35
CA VAL A 47 5.32 15.45 -1.94
C VAL A 47 3.94 15.30 -1.28
N ILE A 48 3.05 16.27 -1.42
CA ILE A 48 1.69 16.22 -0.84
C ILE A 48 0.90 15.03 -1.42
N SER A 49 1.02 14.78 -2.72
CA SER A 49 0.34 13.64 -3.37
C SER A 49 0.87 12.30 -2.86
N ILE A 50 2.19 12.14 -2.74
CA ILE A 50 2.83 10.93 -2.17
C ILE A 50 2.37 10.75 -0.72
N SER A 51 2.47 11.80 0.10
CA SER A 51 2.07 11.76 1.50
C SER A 51 0.60 11.40 1.68
N GLY A 52 -0.30 11.95 0.86
CA GLY A 52 -1.72 11.61 0.90
C GLY A 52 -2.00 10.15 0.56
N PHE A 53 -1.32 9.61 -0.46
CA PHE A 53 -1.43 8.19 -0.83
C PHE A 53 -0.88 7.27 0.27
N VAL A 54 0.26 7.60 0.85
CA VAL A 54 0.85 6.82 1.94
C VAL A 54 -0.05 6.88 3.18
N LEU A 55 -0.66 8.03 3.46
CA LEU A 55 -1.60 8.21 4.58
C LEU A 55 -2.87 7.36 4.41
N MET A 56 -3.35 7.16 3.17
CA MET A 56 -4.53 6.33 2.90
C MET A 56 -4.34 4.85 3.29
N SER A 57 -3.11 4.35 3.40
CA SER A 57 -2.85 2.95 3.77
C SER A 57 -3.15 2.64 5.26
N PRO A 58 -2.65 3.40 6.25
CA PRO A 58 -2.98 3.18 7.66
C PRO A 58 -4.29 3.84 8.10
N LEU A 59 -4.85 4.81 7.36
CA LEU A 59 -6.08 5.50 7.78
C LEU A 59 -7.27 4.56 8.07
N PRO A 60 -7.57 3.53 7.26
CA PRO A 60 -8.70 2.64 7.51
C PRO A 60 -8.56 1.82 8.79
N THR A 61 -7.33 1.51 9.22
CA THR A 61 -7.09 0.75 10.45
C THR A 61 -7.18 1.66 11.67
N THR A 62 -6.67 2.90 11.58
CA THR A 62 -6.75 3.87 12.67
C THR A 62 -8.17 4.39 12.91
N ILE A 63 -8.98 4.56 11.85
CA ILE A 63 -10.38 4.99 11.98
C ILE A 63 -11.26 3.87 12.54
N VAL A 64 -11.01 2.62 12.15
CA VAL A 64 -11.82 1.48 12.64
C VAL A 64 -11.52 1.15 14.09
N SER A 65 -10.29 1.37 14.57
CA SER A 65 -9.92 1.01 15.95
C SER A 65 -10.83 1.60 17.04
N PRO A 66 -11.17 2.92 17.05
CA PRO A 66 -12.15 3.47 17.99
C PRO A 66 -13.61 3.21 17.57
N ALA A 67 -13.89 3.04 16.29
CA ALA A 67 -15.26 2.86 15.78
C ALA A 67 -15.77 1.42 15.91
N ILE A 68 -14.91 0.45 16.24
CA ILE A 68 -15.26 -0.97 16.19
C ILE A 68 -16.33 -1.35 17.21
N ASP A 69 -16.41 -0.64 18.34
CA ASP A 69 -17.45 -0.83 19.34
C ASP A 69 -18.81 -0.37 18.81
N THR A 70 -18.86 0.81 18.19
CA THR A 70 -20.06 1.34 17.53
C THR A 70 -20.51 0.46 16.35
N ILE A 71 -19.58 0.00 15.51
CA ILE A 71 -19.88 -0.89 14.38
C ILE A 71 -20.46 -2.22 14.89
N ALA A 72 -19.94 -2.75 16.00
CA ALA A 72 -20.45 -3.97 16.60
C ALA A 72 -21.87 -3.80 17.17
N GLU A 73 -22.17 -2.65 17.78
CA GLU A 73 -23.52 -2.33 18.24
C GLU A 73 -24.50 -2.19 17.07
N GLU A 74 -24.13 -1.46 16.01
CA GLU A 74 -24.98 -1.26 14.84
C GLU A 74 -25.26 -2.56 14.07
N LEU A 75 -24.26 -3.43 13.91
CA LEU A 75 -24.42 -4.72 13.25
C LEU A 75 -24.97 -5.83 14.17
N ASN A 76 -25.39 -5.51 15.40
CA ASN A 76 -25.88 -6.48 16.40
C ASN A 76 -24.92 -7.67 16.61
N VAL A 77 -23.63 -7.37 16.66
CA VAL A 77 -22.57 -8.35 16.85
C VAL A 77 -22.50 -8.74 18.31
N THR A 78 -23.07 -9.89 18.64
CA THR A 78 -23.07 -10.45 20.00
C THR A 78 -21.77 -11.14 20.38
N VAL A 79 -20.93 -11.47 19.39
CA VAL A 79 -19.73 -12.29 19.61
C VAL A 79 -18.47 -11.43 19.69
N THR A 80 -17.82 -11.42 20.85
CA THR A 80 -16.61 -10.62 21.12
C THR A 80 -15.45 -10.93 20.16
N VAL A 81 -15.39 -12.14 19.62
CA VAL A 81 -14.33 -12.58 18.68
C VAL A 81 -14.43 -11.95 17.30
N GLN A 82 -15.60 -11.40 16.91
CA GLN A 82 -15.79 -10.83 15.57
C GLN A 82 -15.09 -9.48 15.41
N LYS A 83 -14.91 -8.70 16.50
CA LYS A 83 -14.19 -7.42 16.49
C LYS A 83 -12.72 -7.57 16.03
N PRO A 84 -11.86 -8.38 16.68
CA PRO A 84 -10.48 -8.56 16.24
C PRO A 84 -10.39 -9.24 14.87
N MET A 85 -11.36 -10.10 14.50
CA MET A 85 -11.38 -10.82 13.23
C MET A 85 -11.35 -9.87 12.02
N VAL A 86 -12.00 -8.70 12.10
CA VAL A 86 -12.01 -7.68 11.03
C VAL A 86 -10.59 -7.14 10.74
N MET A 87 -9.76 -7.00 11.77
CA MET A 87 -8.38 -6.52 11.62
C MET A 87 -7.46 -7.65 11.19
N SER A 88 -7.62 -8.85 11.76
CA SER A 88 -6.82 -10.02 11.40
C SER A 88 -7.02 -10.46 9.96
N ILE A 89 -8.25 -10.45 9.43
CA ILE A 89 -8.52 -10.88 8.04
C ILE A 89 -7.95 -9.89 7.02
N PHE A 90 -7.89 -8.60 7.36
CA PHE A 90 -7.22 -7.60 6.56
C PHE A 90 -5.71 -7.88 6.48
N LEU A 91 -5.07 -8.17 7.62
CA LEU A 91 -3.65 -8.54 7.66
C LEU A 91 -3.37 -9.84 6.90
N LEU A 92 -4.28 -10.82 6.98
CA LEU A 92 -4.18 -12.06 6.21
C LEU A 92 -4.19 -11.78 4.70
N GLY A 93 -5.13 -10.96 4.22
CA GLY A 93 -5.16 -10.53 2.82
C GLY A 93 -3.88 -9.77 2.44
N TYR A 94 -3.43 -8.87 3.29
CA TYR A 94 -2.20 -8.09 3.08
C TYR A 94 -0.94 -8.96 3.00
N ALA A 95 -0.86 -10.04 3.78
CA ALA A 95 0.25 -10.99 3.72
C ALA A 95 0.23 -11.83 2.44
N ILE A 96 -0.97 -12.18 1.95
CA ILE A 96 -1.14 -12.98 0.73
C ILE A 96 -0.95 -12.13 -0.54
N GLY A 97 -1.30 -10.84 -0.50
CA GLY A 97 -1.27 -9.95 -1.65
C GLY A 97 0.06 -9.96 -2.43
N PRO A 98 1.23 -9.75 -1.79
CA PRO A 98 2.53 -9.72 -2.46
C PRO A 98 2.83 -10.98 -3.28
N MET A 99 2.31 -12.15 -2.85
CA MET A 99 2.50 -13.42 -3.54
C MET A 99 1.88 -13.41 -4.95
N PHE A 100 0.75 -12.73 -5.13
CA PHE A 100 0.10 -12.56 -6.43
C PHE A 100 0.63 -11.36 -7.21
N ILE A 101 0.95 -10.27 -6.51
CA ILE A 101 1.40 -9.01 -7.13
C ILE A 101 2.79 -9.17 -7.74
N SER A 102 3.68 -9.92 -7.10
CA SER A 102 5.05 -10.15 -7.58
C SER A 102 5.08 -10.67 -9.02
N PRO A 103 4.46 -11.83 -9.36
CA PRO A 103 4.45 -12.34 -10.73
C PRO A 103 3.59 -11.49 -11.68
N LEU A 104 2.47 -10.92 -11.23
CA LEU A 104 1.64 -10.06 -12.09
C LEU A 104 2.41 -8.81 -12.55
N SER A 105 3.25 -8.24 -11.67
CA SER A 105 4.01 -7.03 -11.95
C SER A 105 5.06 -7.21 -13.04
N GLU A 106 5.53 -8.45 -13.25
CA GLU A 106 6.51 -8.81 -14.28
C GLU A 106 5.87 -8.92 -15.67
N ILE A 107 4.65 -9.48 -15.75
CA ILE A 107 3.96 -9.74 -17.03
C ILE A 107 3.30 -8.46 -17.57
N TRP A 108 2.65 -7.67 -16.71
CA TRP A 108 1.84 -6.50 -17.13
C TRP A 108 2.54 -5.15 -16.91
N GLY A 109 3.75 -5.18 -16.36
CA GLY A 109 4.54 -4.01 -16.06
C GLY A 109 4.20 -3.39 -14.70
N ARG A 110 5.24 -3.05 -13.94
CA ARG A 110 5.18 -2.57 -12.55
C ARG A 110 4.19 -1.41 -12.34
N THR A 111 4.23 -0.38 -13.18
CA THR A 111 3.45 0.85 -12.96
C THR A 111 1.93 0.64 -13.10
N ARG A 112 1.47 -0.05 -14.14
CA ARG A 112 0.04 -0.21 -14.43
C ARG A 112 -0.64 -1.16 -13.46
N VAL A 113 0.05 -2.24 -13.08
CA VAL A 113 -0.46 -3.21 -12.09
C VAL A 113 -0.65 -2.55 -10.74
N LEU A 114 0.37 -1.82 -10.25
CA LEU A 114 0.29 -1.15 -8.95
C LEU A 114 -0.84 -0.12 -8.92
N GLN A 115 -1.04 0.65 -9.99
CA GLN A 115 -2.11 1.64 -10.05
C GLN A 115 -3.51 0.99 -10.08
N SER A 116 -3.66 -0.13 -10.81
CA SER A 116 -4.92 -0.88 -10.87
C SER A 116 -5.29 -1.46 -9.50
N PHE A 117 -4.32 -2.05 -8.80
CA PHE A 117 -4.52 -2.59 -7.46
C PHE A 117 -4.88 -1.49 -6.44
N ASN A 118 -4.23 -0.33 -6.51
CA ASN A 118 -4.58 0.84 -5.68
C ASN A 118 -6.02 1.32 -5.94
N PHE A 119 -6.47 1.34 -7.20
CA PHE A 119 -7.85 1.71 -7.53
C PHE A 119 -8.85 0.70 -6.95
N VAL A 120 -8.57 -0.59 -7.09
CA VAL A 120 -9.41 -1.66 -6.55
C VAL A 120 -9.43 -1.61 -5.02
N PHE A 121 -8.30 -1.35 -4.37
CA PHE A 121 -8.20 -1.11 -2.93
C PHE A 121 -9.14 0.03 -2.50
N LEU A 122 -9.11 1.17 -3.19
CA LEU A 122 -9.97 2.31 -2.88
C LEU A 122 -11.46 1.92 -2.97
N VAL A 123 -11.86 1.21 -4.04
CA VAL A 123 -13.23 0.75 -4.25
C VAL A 123 -13.69 -0.16 -3.10
N PHE A 124 -12.91 -1.17 -2.74
CA PHE A 124 -13.26 -2.08 -1.64
C PHE A 124 -13.22 -1.41 -0.28
N ASN A 125 -12.29 -0.48 -0.06
CA ASN A 125 -12.23 0.29 1.17
C ASN A 125 -13.46 1.21 1.33
N THR A 126 -13.94 1.85 0.26
CA THR A 126 -15.19 2.59 0.27
C THR A 126 -16.41 1.67 0.43
N ALA A 127 -16.39 0.48 -0.19
CA ALA A 127 -17.46 -0.51 -0.04
C ALA A 127 -17.62 -1.01 1.41
N CYS A 128 -16.55 -1.00 2.22
CA CYS A 128 -16.63 -1.31 3.64
C CYS A 128 -17.61 -0.37 4.38
N GLY A 129 -17.73 0.90 3.98
CA GLY A 129 -18.66 1.86 4.59
C GLY A 129 -20.12 1.62 4.22
N VAL A 130 -20.39 0.82 3.19
CA VAL A 130 -21.76 0.48 2.73
C VAL A 130 -22.19 -0.90 3.24
N ALA A 131 -21.30 -1.64 3.92
CA ALA A 131 -21.58 -2.97 4.44
C ALA A 131 -22.70 -2.93 5.50
N ARG A 132 -23.69 -3.80 5.35
CA ARG A 132 -24.85 -3.89 6.27
C ARG A 132 -24.81 -5.12 7.17
N SER A 133 -23.77 -5.94 7.03
CA SER A 133 -23.60 -7.19 7.76
C SER A 133 -22.13 -7.48 7.99
N ILE A 134 -21.82 -8.20 9.06
CA ILE A 134 -20.43 -8.44 9.44
C ILE A 134 -19.70 -9.29 8.40
N GLU A 135 -20.39 -10.28 7.84
CA GLU A 135 -19.84 -11.15 6.79
C GLU A 135 -19.42 -10.35 5.54
N GLN A 136 -20.24 -9.36 5.14
CA GLN A 136 -19.92 -8.45 4.04
C GLN A 136 -18.72 -7.57 4.38
N LEU A 137 -18.68 -7.03 5.60
CA LEU A 137 -17.56 -6.22 6.07
C LEU A 137 -16.26 -7.03 6.08
N LEU A 138 -16.29 -8.28 6.53
CA LEU A 138 -15.13 -9.18 6.50
C LEU A 138 -14.66 -9.49 5.08
N ALA A 139 -15.59 -9.78 4.16
CA ALA A 139 -15.25 -10.04 2.77
C ALA A 139 -14.58 -8.80 2.13
N PHE A 140 -15.18 -7.62 2.27
CA PHE A 140 -14.61 -6.38 1.75
C PHE A 140 -13.27 -6.04 2.39
N ARG A 141 -13.10 -6.32 3.69
CA ARG A 141 -11.81 -6.12 4.38
C ARG A 141 -10.73 -7.08 3.91
N PHE A 142 -11.06 -8.34 3.63
CA PHE A 142 -10.12 -9.28 3.05
C PHE A 142 -9.62 -8.81 1.69
N PHE A 143 -10.54 -8.43 0.79
CA PHE A 143 -10.17 -7.91 -0.53
C PHE A 143 -9.40 -6.58 -0.43
N ALA A 144 -9.83 -5.66 0.44
CA ALA A 144 -9.09 -4.43 0.70
C ALA A 144 -7.66 -4.73 1.21
N GLY A 145 -7.47 -5.71 2.07
CA GLY A 145 -6.14 -6.16 2.49
C GLY A 145 -5.30 -6.71 1.33
N LEU A 146 -5.90 -7.59 0.52
CA LEU A 146 -5.25 -8.23 -0.63
C LEU A 146 -4.74 -7.22 -1.66
N PHE A 147 -5.55 -6.21 -1.99
CA PHE A 147 -5.20 -5.18 -2.96
C PHE A 147 -4.40 -4.03 -2.35
N GLY A 148 -4.50 -3.82 -1.02
CA GLY A 148 -3.80 -2.77 -0.27
C GLY A 148 -2.30 -3.00 -0.08
N SER A 149 -1.78 -4.22 -0.29
CA SER A 149 -0.34 -4.48 -0.17
C SER A 149 0.52 -3.81 -1.25
N CYS A 150 -0.09 -3.38 -2.36
CA CYS A 150 0.59 -2.63 -3.43
C CYS A 150 1.00 -1.20 -3.04
N THR A 151 0.47 -0.66 -1.94
CA THR A 151 0.60 0.79 -1.62
C THR A 151 2.06 1.21 -1.38
N VAL A 152 2.93 0.27 -0.96
CA VAL A 152 4.37 0.51 -0.75
C VAL A 152 5.13 0.88 -2.03
N GLY A 153 4.61 0.54 -3.21
CA GLY A 153 5.28 0.83 -4.48
C GLY A 153 5.02 2.24 -5.03
N VAL A 154 3.99 2.94 -4.55
CA VAL A 154 3.50 4.20 -5.16
C VAL A 154 4.57 5.31 -5.23
N GLY A 155 5.51 5.33 -4.27
CA GLY A 155 6.62 6.29 -4.26
C GLY A 155 7.53 6.24 -5.49
N TYR A 156 7.66 5.07 -6.14
CA TYR A 156 8.53 4.89 -7.31
C TYR A 156 7.89 5.34 -8.63
N GLN A 157 6.56 5.45 -8.68
CA GLN A 157 5.80 5.73 -9.90
C GLN A 157 5.47 7.22 -10.10
N LEU A 158 5.30 7.96 -9.02
CA LEU A 158 4.87 9.36 -9.07
C LEU A 158 5.82 10.31 -9.81
N PRO A 159 7.16 10.14 -9.79
CA PRO A 159 8.00 11.02 -10.59
C PRO A 159 7.76 10.88 -12.09
N LYS A 160 7.43 9.68 -12.60
CA LYS A 160 7.10 9.48 -14.01
C LYS A 160 5.75 10.09 -14.40
N VAL A 161 4.74 10.00 -13.52
CA VAL A 161 3.43 10.62 -13.73
C VAL A 161 3.53 12.15 -13.70
N PHE A 162 4.32 12.69 -12.78
CA PHE A 162 4.53 14.13 -12.71
C PHE A 162 5.42 14.66 -13.82
N VAL A 163 6.37 13.88 -14.37
CA VAL A 163 7.22 14.26 -15.51
C VAL A 163 6.46 14.26 -16.83
N LEU A 164 5.49 13.34 -17.00
CA LEU A 164 4.63 13.25 -18.20
C LEU A 164 3.52 14.31 -18.28
N CYS A 165 3.25 15.04 -17.18
CA CYS A 165 2.32 16.18 -17.11
C CYS A 165 3.08 17.50 -16.94
#